data_AF-A0AAE6QHR4-F1
#
_entry.id   AF-A0AAE6QHR4-F1
#
_cell.length_a   1.000
_cell.length_b   1.000
_cell.length_c   1.000
_cell.angle_alpha   90.00
_cell.angle_beta   90.00
_cell.angle_gamma   90.00
#
_symmetry.space_group_name_H-M   'P 1'
#
loop_
_entity.id
_entity.type
_entity.pdbx_description
1 polymer ?
#
loop_
_entity_poly.entity_id
_entity_poly.type
_entity_poly.pdbx_seq_one_letter_code
_entity_poly.pdbx_strand_id
1 'polypeptide(L)'
;MPTRTSRRTFVKGLAASGVLGGLGLWRSPAWALPNPGQPDGLSGTEFDLTIGETPVNITGKARTALTINGGIPGPLLRWREGDTVTLRVKNRLDESTSIHWHGIILPANMDGVPGLSFDGIAPDGLYVYRFKVRQNGTYWYHSHSGFQEQSGVYGPLVIDAKEPEPFSYEREHVVMLSDWTDEDPAQVMKKLKKQSDYYNNNKRTVGDFIHDVSEKGWSATTSESTMWAKMGMDPTDLADVSGATYSYLMNGQAPDMNWTGLFKAGERIRLRLINGSSMTYFDVRIPGLKMTVVASDGLYVEPVVVDELRIAVAETFDVIVEPAEGAYTLFAQSMDRTGYARGTLTSQPGLQAIVPPLDPRPLLSMNDIGMVAMDHSNMSHDSMPGIDHGNMPMQATPALQSHPDSESGNPLVDMQAVTTSPKLDDPGIGLRDNGRKVLTYADLRSTFQDPDGREPGRTIELHLTGHMEKFAWSFNGVKFSDAEPIALKYGERVRIVLVNDTMMNHPIHLHGMWSDLEDEHGQFKVRKHTIDMPPGSRRTYRVTADVLGRWAYHCHMLYHMEMGMFREVRVEE
;
A
#
# COMPACT_ATOMS: atom_id res chain seq x y z
N MET A 1 -44.75 -30.43 67.12
CA MET A 1 -43.99 -31.68 66.93
C MET A 1 -42.72 -31.38 66.16
N PRO A 2 -41.63 -32.10 66.45
CA PRO A 2 -40.26 -31.64 66.29
C PRO A 2 -39.54 -32.36 65.14
N THR A 3 -38.39 -31.86 64.73
CA THR A 3 -37.24 -32.69 64.28
C THR A 3 -36.00 -31.80 64.35
N ARG A 4 -35.24 -31.84 65.46
CA ARG A 4 -34.10 -32.75 65.67
C ARG A 4 -33.16 -32.79 64.46
N THR A 5 -32.19 -31.89 64.49
CA THR A 5 -30.88 -32.01 63.87
C THR A 5 -30.23 -33.33 64.29
N SER A 6 -29.92 -34.20 63.31
CA SER A 6 -29.06 -35.36 63.50
C SER A 6 -27.67 -35.07 62.91
N ARG A 7 -26.65 -35.66 63.53
CA ARG A 7 -25.20 -35.41 63.41
C ARG A 7 -24.57 -35.72 62.03
N ARG A 8 -25.26 -35.45 60.91
CA ARG A 8 -24.76 -35.71 59.55
C ARG A 8 -24.55 -34.47 58.67
N THR A 9 -24.74 -33.26 59.20
CA THR A 9 -24.59 -32.01 58.41
C THR A 9 -23.48 -31.08 58.92
N PHE A 10 -22.48 -31.60 59.62
CA PHE A 10 -21.29 -30.81 60.02
C PHE A 10 -19.97 -31.34 59.47
N VAL A 11 -19.96 -32.50 58.79
CA VAL A 11 -18.74 -33.08 58.18
C VAL A 11 -18.67 -32.83 56.66
N LYS A 12 -19.64 -32.12 56.06
CA LYS A 12 -19.53 -31.63 54.66
C LYS A 12 -18.91 -30.23 54.53
N GLY A 13 -18.54 -29.58 55.63
CA GLY A 13 -17.95 -28.24 55.64
C GLY A 13 -16.42 -28.18 55.66
N LEU A 14 -15.71 -29.32 55.69
CA LEU A 14 -14.25 -29.37 55.89
C LEU A 14 -13.51 -30.35 54.96
N ALA A 15 -14.13 -30.72 53.83
CA ALA A 15 -13.52 -31.58 52.80
C ALA A 15 -13.51 -30.95 51.39
N ALA A 16 -13.75 -29.64 51.28
CA ALA A 16 -13.68 -28.88 50.02
C ALA A 16 -12.58 -27.80 50.02
N SER A 17 -11.57 -27.95 50.88
CA SER A 17 -10.50 -26.96 51.08
C SER A 17 -9.10 -27.55 50.87
N GLY A 18 -8.97 -28.65 50.12
CA GLY A 18 -7.70 -29.38 50.06
C GLY A 18 -7.49 -30.35 48.91
N VAL A 19 -7.75 -29.94 47.66
CA VAL A 19 -7.10 -30.52 46.44
C VAL A 19 -6.97 -29.46 45.32
N LEU A 20 -6.44 -28.27 45.63
CA LEU A 20 -5.96 -27.31 44.60
C LEU A 20 -4.44 -27.12 44.66
N GLY A 21 -3.72 -28.10 45.23
CA GLY A 21 -2.26 -28.20 45.12
C GLY A 21 -1.92 -29.34 44.16
N GLY A 22 -1.74 -29.04 42.87
CA GLY A 22 -1.27 -30.07 41.94
C GLY A 22 -1.47 -29.86 40.45
N LEU A 23 -1.49 -28.63 39.91
CA LEU A 23 -1.21 -28.39 38.47
C LEU A 23 -0.50 -27.04 38.22
N GLY A 24 0.14 -26.48 39.25
CA GLY A 24 1.03 -25.33 39.09
C GLY A 24 2.45 -25.78 38.77
N LEU A 25 2.72 -26.19 37.53
CA LEU A 25 4.08 -26.25 36.95
C LEU A 25 4.04 -26.43 35.42
N TRP A 26 3.21 -25.68 34.71
CA TRP A 26 3.57 -25.20 33.36
C TRP A 26 3.53 -23.68 33.42
N ARG A 27 4.64 -23.09 33.87
CA ARG A 27 4.95 -21.73 33.47
C ARG A 27 5.11 -21.79 31.95
N SER A 28 4.18 -21.20 31.21
CA SER A 28 4.47 -20.82 29.82
C SER A 28 5.82 -20.08 29.84
N PRO A 29 6.76 -20.41 28.95
CA PRO A 29 8.04 -19.72 28.91
C PRO A 29 7.78 -18.22 28.82
N ALA A 30 8.62 -17.40 29.46
CA ALA A 30 8.48 -15.94 29.52
C ALA A 30 8.52 -15.22 28.15
N TRP A 31 8.53 -15.98 27.04
CA TRP A 31 8.33 -15.51 25.67
C TRP A 31 6.86 -15.61 25.20
N ALA A 32 5.94 -16.07 26.05
CA ALA A 32 4.53 -16.25 25.75
C ALA A 32 3.59 -15.27 26.50
N LEU A 33 4.12 -14.15 26.99
CA LEU A 33 3.29 -13.00 27.36
C LEU A 33 3.05 -12.18 26.08
N PRO A 34 1.78 -11.86 25.73
CA PRO A 34 1.52 -10.94 24.63
C PRO A 34 2.19 -9.60 24.97
N ASN A 35 3.06 -9.14 24.07
CA ASN A 35 3.57 -7.78 24.15
C ASN A 35 2.38 -6.83 23.95
N PRO A 36 2.20 -5.79 24.78
CA PRO A 36 1.26 -4.73 24.46
C PRO A 36 1.61 -4.18 23.07
N GLY A 37 0.75 -4.45 22.07
CA GLY A 37 0.95 -3.97 20.70
C GLY A 37 1.45 -4.97 19.66
N GLN A 38 1.52 -6.28 19.96
CA GLN A 38 1.44 -7.29 18.89
C GLN A 38 -0.02 -7.75 18.77
N PRO A 39 -0.63 -7.71 17.57
CA PRO A 39 -1.97 -8.26 17.39
C PRO A 39 -1.95 -9.75 17.75
N ASP A 40 -2.91 -10.20 18.57
CA ASP A 40 -3.09 -11.63 18.86
C ASP A 40 -3.21 -12.39 17.53
N GLY A 41 -2.25 -13.28 17.28
CA GLY A 41 -2.21 -14.07 16.05
C GLY A 41 -3.19 -15.24 16.12
N LEU A 42 -4.08 -15.34 15.14
CA LEU A 42 -4.91 -16.51 14.91
C LEU A 42 -4.20 -17.43 13.90
N SER A 43 -4.02 -18.69 14.25
CA SER A 43 -3.44 -19.71 13.36
C SER A 43 -4.32 -20.94 13.26
N GLY A 44 -4.22 -21.65 12.13
CA GLY A 44 -5.00 -22.86 11.85
C GLY A 44 -5.72 -22.78 10.51
N THR A 45 -6.81 -23.53 10.39
CA THR A 45 -7.61 -23.64 9.16
C THR A 45 -9.03 -23.13 9.30
N GLU A 46 -9.46 -22.79 10.52
CA GLU A 46 -10.79 -22.28 10.82
C GLU A 46 -10.69 -21.00 11.64
N PHE A 47 -11.36 -19.95 11.15
CA PHE A 47 -11.30 -18.62 11.73
C PHE A 47 -12.70 -18.06 11.90
N ASP A 48 -12.97 -17.46 13.04
CA ASP A 48 -14.17 -16.67 13.31
C ASP A 48 -13.76 -15.21 13.45
N LEU A 49 -14.25 -14.37 12.53
CA LEU A 49 -14.00 -12.94 12.50
C LEU A 49 -15.33 -12.21 12.69
N THR A 50 -15.34 -11.20 13.55
CA THR A 50 -16.49 -10.34 13.79
C THR A 50 -16.10 -8.92 13.49
N ILE A 51 -16.76 -8.30 12.52
CA ILE A 51 -16.61 -6.88 12.20
C ILE A 51 -17.62 -6.11 13.03
N GLY A 52 -17.17 -5.13 13.80
CA GLY A 52 -18.01 -4.34 14.69
C GLY A 52 -17.37 -3.02 15.11
N GLU A 53 -18.16 -2.18 15.76
CA GLU A 53 -17.71 -0.89 16.29
C GLU A 53 -16.99 -1.06 17.63
N THR A 54 -15.85 -0.36 17.80
CA THR A 54 -15.11 -0.31 19.06
C THR A 54 -14.66 1.13 19.35
N PRO A 55 -14.83 1.63 20.59
CA PRO A 55 -14.28 2.93 20.96
C PRO A 55 -12.75 2.87 21.02
N VAL A 56 -12.10 3.83 20.36
CA VAL A 56 -10.65 3.99 20.31
C VAL A 56 -10.24 5.41 20.71
N ASN A 57 -8.97 5.57 21.06
CA ASN A 57 -8.39 6.88 21.40
C ASN A 57 -6.95 6.98 20.90
N ILE A 58 -6.78 6.95 19.57
CA ILE A 58 -5.48 6.92 18.91
C ILE A 58 -4.77 8.28 18.97
N THR A 59 -5.52 9.37 18.80
CA THR A 59 -5.01 10.75 18.67
C THR A 59 -5.12 11.58 19.95
N GLY A 60 -5.54 10.95 21.06
CA GLY A 60 -5.96 11.65 22.27
C GLY A 60 -7.42 12.14 22.24
N LYS A 61 -8.16 11.91 21.16
CA LYS A 61 -9.61 12.10 21.08
C LYS A 61 -10.34 10.76 20.95
N ALA A 62 -11.35 10.55 21.80
CA ALA A 62 -12.22 9.38 21.70
C ALA A 62 -12.97 9.37 20.35
N ARG A 63 -12.91 8.25 19.64
CA ARG A 63 -13.58 7.99 18.36
C ARG A 63 -14.15 6.57 18.34
N THR A 64 -15.06 6.31 17.42
CA THR A 64 -15.51 4.94 17.12
C THR A 64 -14.74 4.46 15.91
N ALA A 65 -14.00 3.37 16.05
CA ALA A 65 -13.40 2.65 14.92
C ALA A 65 -14.29 1.48 14.53
N LEU A 66 -14.18 1.07 13.28
CA LEU A 66 -14.60 -0.26 12.86
C LEU A 66 -13.44 -1.22 13.11
N THR A 67 -13.71 -2.40 13.64
CA THR A 67 -12.69 -3.32 14.12
C THR A 67 -13.01 -4.75 13.76
N ILE A 68 -11.98 -5.56 13.63
CA ILE A 68 -12.10 -7.01 13.41
C ILE A 68 -11.68 -7.68 14.71
N ASN A 69 -12.60 -8.41 15.33
CA ASN A 69 -12.43 -9.01 16.66
C ASN A 69 -12.01 -7.97 17.74
N GLY A 70 -12.49 -6.73 17.63
CA GLY A 70 -12.21 -5.66 18.58
C GLY A 70 -10.81 -5.03 18.47
N GLY A 71 -10.02 -5.39 17.46
CA GLY A 71 -8.69 -4.83 17.21
C GLY A 71 -8.63 -3.91 15.99
N ILE A 72 -7.72 -2.93 16.05
CA ILE A 72 -7.22 -2.14 14.92
C ILE A 72 -5.67 -2.07 14.99
N PRO A 73 -4.94 -2.66 14.04
CA PRO A 73 -5.41 -3.59 13.00
C PRO A 73 -6.16 -4.79 13.60
N GLY A 74 -6.95 -5.46 12.77
CA GLY A 74 -7.50 -6.78 13.06
C GLY A 74 -6.42 -7.81 13.41
N PRO A 75 -6.81 -9.00 13.92
CA PRO A 75 -5.87 -10.04 14.32
C PRO A 75 -4.94 -10.44 13.17
N LEU A 76 -3.69 -10.77 13.47
CA LEU A 76 -2.82 -11.41 12.50
C LEU A 76 -3.41 -12.78 12.13
N LEU A 77 -3.74 -12.99 10.87
CA LEU A 77 -4.09 -14.31 10.38
C LEU A 77 -2.83 -15.01 9.91
N ARG A 78 -2.57 -16.22 10.42
CA ARG A 78 -1.45 -17.06 9.99
C ARG A 78 -1.97 -18.35 9.38
N TRP A 79 -1.88 -18.45 8.06
CA TRP A 79 -2.25 -19.64 7.29
C TRP A 79 -1.03 -20.46 6.93
N ARG A 80 -1.25 -21.64 6.35
CA ARG A 80 -0.20 -22.47 5.78
C ARG A 80 -0.51 -22.80 4.32
N GLU A 81 0.50 -22.72 3.48
CA GLU A 81 0.39 -23.10 2.08
C GLU A 81 -0.11 -24.54 1.92
N GLY A 82 -1.09 -24.73 1.03
CA GLY A 82 -1.69 -26.03 0.73
C GLY A 82 -2.91 -26.39 1.57
N ASP A 83 -3.12 -25.71 2.71
CA ASP A 83 -4.30 -25.92 3.54
C ASP A 83 -5.57 -25.36 2.88
N THR A 84 -6.73 -25.86 3.30
CA THR A 84 -8.02 -25.23 3.00
C THR A 84 -8.47 -24.43 4.22
N VAL A 85 -8.55 -23.12 4.07
CA VAL A 85 -9.00 -22.22 5.14
C VAL A 85 -10.51 -22.03 5.06
N THR A 86 -11.16 -21.87 6.22
CA THR A 86 -12.57 -21.52 6.38
C THR A 86 -12.67 -20.31 7.29
N LEU A 87 -13.12 -19.17 6.76
CA LEU A 87 -13.22 -17.91 7.49
C LEU A 87 -14.69 -17.50 7.58
N ARG A 88 -15.20 -17.47 8.82
CA ARG A 88 -16.59 -17.12 9.15
C ARG A 88 -16.62 -15.66 9.56
N VAL A 89 -17.02 -14.79 8.65
CA VAL A 89 -17.04 -13.34 8.86
C VAL A 89 -18.45 -12.89 9.21
N LYS A 90 -18.65 -12.47 10.45
CA LYS A 90 -19.91 -11.94 10.98
C LYS A 90 -19.90 -10.43 10.92
N ASN A 91 -20.97 -9.85 10.41
CA ASN A 91 -21.18 -8.41 10.41
C ASN A 91 -22.02 -8.00 11.62
N ARG A 92 -21.51 -7.09 12.45
CA ARG A 92 -22.23 -6.46 13.58
C ARG A 92 -22.45 -4.97 13.40
N LEU A 93 -22.18 -4.45 12.22
CA LEU A 93 -22.48 -3.09 11.81
C LEU A 93 -23.95 -2.97 11.39
N ASP A 94 -24.43 -1.74 11.27
CA ASP A 94 -25.74 -1.38 10.74
C ASP A 94 -25.74 -1.22 9.20
N GLU A 95 -24.58 -1.35 8.57
CA GLU A 95 -24.37 -1.34 7.12
C GLU A 95 -23.73 -2.63 6.61
N SER A 96 -23.78 -2.87 5.30
CA SER A 96 -23.11 -4.02 4.68
C SER A 96 -21.59 -3.91 4.80
N THR A 97 -20.90 -5.05 4.91
CA THR A 97 -19.43 -5.12 4.97
C THR A 97 -18.89 -6.21 4.05
N SER A 98 -17.57 -6.27 3.90
CA SER A 98 -16.87 -7.32 3.18
C SER A 98 -15.45 -7.49 3.71
N ILE A 99 -14.80 -8.60 3.34
CA ILE A 99 -13.34 -8.74 3.45
C ILE A 99 -12.80 -9.24 2.12
N HIS A 100 -11.87 -8.47 1.55
CA HIS A 100 -10.98 -8.87 0.49
C HIS A 100 -9.66 -9.42 1.05
N TRP A 101 -9.13 -10.49 0.45
CA TRP A 101 -7.87 -11.13 0.80
C TRP A 101 -6.78 -10.66 -0.17
N HIS A 102 -6.16 -9.53 0.15
CA HIS A 102 -5.28 -8.80 -0.77
C HIS A 102 -4.13 -9.65 -1.29
N GLY A 103 -4.05 -9.77 -2.62
CA GLY A 103 -3.01 -10.52 -3.31
C GLY A 103 -3.19 -12.04 -3.32
N ILE A 104 -4.32 -12.58 -2.84
CA ILE A 104 -4.59 -14.02 -2.82
C ILE A 104 -5.30 -14.48 -4.10
N ILE A 105 -4.79 -15.55 -4.70
CA ILE A 105 -5.38 -16.25 -5.84
C ILE A 105 -6.38 -17.29 -5.33
N LEU A 106 -7.66 -16.99 -5.50
CA LEU A 106 -8.81 -17.74 -4.96
C LEU A 106 -9.94 -17.83 -6.01
N PRO A 107 -11.01 -18.60 -5.77
CA PRO A 107 -12.21 -18.54 -6.62
C PRO A 107 -12.89 -17.17 -6.54
N ALA A 108 -13.40 -16.63 -7.64
CA ALA A 108 -13.95 -15.27 -7.69
C ALA A 108 -15.00 -14.97 -6.60
N ASN A 109 -15.90 -15.90 -6.30
CA ASN A 109 -16.91 -15.70 -5.25
C ASN A 109 -16.36 -15.66 -3.81
N MET A 110 -15.05 -15.85 -3.63
CA MET A 110 -14.35 -15.74 -2.34
C MET A 110 -13.51 -14.45 -2.26
N ASP A 111 -13.57 -13.60 -3.28
CA ASP A 111 -12.72 -12.41 -3.40
C ASP A 111 -13.15 -11.25 -2.52
N GLY A 112 -14.45 -11.12 -2.21
CA GLY A 112 -14.94 -10.19 -1.20
C GLY A 112 -15.21 -8.75 -1.67
N VAL A 113 -15.57 -8.58 -2.94
CA VAL A 113 -15.91 -7.29 -3.56
C VAL A 113 -17.43 -7.24 -3.84
N PRO A 114 -18.22 -6.49 -3.05
CA PRO A 114 -19.67 -6.38 -3.24
C PRO A 114 -20.04 -5.87 -4.64
N GLY A 115 -21.09 -6.44 -5.24
CA GLY A 115 -21.55 -6.11 -6.59
C GLY A 115 -20.71 -6.73 -7.73
N LEU A 116 -19.55 -7.30 -7.41
CA LEU A 116 -18.64 -7.91 -8.37
C LEU A 116 -18.53 -9.43 -8.16
N SER A 117 -17.94 -9.84 -7.05
CA SER A 117 -17.71 -11.24 -6.70
C SER A 117 -18.83 -11.85 -5.85
N PHE A 118 -19.57 -11.03 -5.11
CA PHE A 118 -20.73 -11.42 -4.29
C PHE A 118 -21.58 -10.19 -3.90
N ASP A 119 -22.62 -10.36 -3.10
CA ASP A 119 -23.55 -9.27 -2.73
C ASP A 119 -23.12 -8.45 -1.49
N GLY A 120 -22.02 -8.81 -0.83
CA GLY A 120 -21.64 -8.25 0.47
C GLY A 120 -22.26 -9.00 1.65
N ILE A 121 -21.76 -8.72 2.86
CA ILE A 121 -22.26 -9.31 4.12
C ILE A 121 -23.23 -8.30 4.74
N ALA A 122 -24.53 -8.57 4.64
CA ALA A 122 -25.58 -7.70 5.21
C ALA A 122 -25.43 -7.54 6.75
N PRO A 123 -26.03 -6.49 7.36
CA PRO A 123 -26.11 -6.32 8.81
C PRO A 123 -26.60 -7.59 9.52
N ASP A 124 -25.94 -7.96 10.63
CA ASP A 124 -26.14 -9.23 11.37
C ASP A 124 -25.95 -10.52 10.54
N GLY A 125 -25.46 -10.38 9.31
CA GLY A 125 -25.17 -11.46 8.39
C GLY A 125 -23.87 -12.19 8.71
N LEU A 126 -23.70 -13.32 8.03
CA LEU A 126 -22.51 -14.17 8.08
C LEU A 126 -22.17 -14.61 6.67
N TYR A 127 -20.93 -14.44 6.26
CA TYR A 127 -20.39 -15.07 5.07
C TYR A 127 -19.26 -16.04 5.42
N VAL A 128 -19.20 -17.17 4.72
CA VAL A 128 -18.18 -18.19 4.93
C VAL A 128 -17.29 -18.24 3.71
N TYR A 129 -16.11 -17.66 3.83
CA TYR A 129 -15.04 -17.81 2.85
C TYR A 129 -14.41 -19.18 3.02
N ARG A 130 -14.29 -19.94 1.93
CA ARG A 130 -13.61 -21.25 1.97
C ARG A 130 -12.89 -21.53 0.66
N PHE A 131 -11.57 -21.62 0.73
CA PHE A 131 -10.73 -21.89 -0.43
C PHE A 131 -9.42 -22.56 -0.03
N LYS A 132 -8.75 -23.17 -1.02
CA LYS A 132 -7.42 -23.76 -0.85
C LYS A 132 -6.38 -22.67 -1.02
N VAL A 133 -5.47 -22.55 -0.05
CA VAL A 133 -4.34 -21.62 -0.07
C VAL A 133 -3.27 -22.17 -1.01
N ARG A 134 -2.92 -21.39 -2.03
CA ARG A 134 -1.97 -21.77 -3.10
C ARG A 134 -0.64 -21.04 -3.02
N GLN A 135 -0.52 -20.09 -2.10
CA GLN A 135 0.61 -19.18 -1.97
C GLN A 135 1.25 -19.32 -0.59
N ASN A 136 2.42 -18.71 -0.44
CA ASN A 136 3.02 -18.36 0.84
C ASN A 136 3.50 -16.90 0.78
N GLY A 137 3.93 -16.34 1.92
CA GLY A 137 4.47 -14.98 2.01
C GLY A 137 3.65 -14.01 2.88
N THR A 138 3.90 -12.72 2.68
CA THR A 138 3.27 -11.61 3.41
C THR A 138 2.18 -10.95 2.58
N TYR A 139 0.97 -10.94 3.13
CA TYR A 139 -0.25 -10.36 2.55
C TYR A 139 -1.01 -9.60 3.64
N TRP A 140 -2.23 -9.19 3.32
CA TRP A 140 -3.12 -8.53 4.27
C TRP A 140 -4.58 -8.72 3.81
N TYR A 141 -5.51 -8.28 4.64
CA TYR A 141 -6.94 -8.36 4.34
C TYR A 141 -7.61 -7.06 4.77
N HIS A 142 -8.62 -6.62 4.03
CA HIS A 142 -9.30 -5.35 4.29
C HIS A 142 -10.72 -5.35 3.74
N SER A 143 -11.55 -4.40 4.20
CA SER A 143 -12.88 -4.22 3.64
C SER A 143 -12.83 -3.62 2.24
N HIS A 144 -13.69 -4.11 1.37
CA HIS A 144 -13.97 -3.55 0.04
C HIS A 144 -15.37 -2.93 0.01
N SER A 145 -15.82 -2.38 1.14
CA SER A 145 -17.14 -1.77 1.32
C SER A 145 -16.98 -0.32 1.79
N GLY A 146 -17.18 0.63 0.88
CA GLY A 146 -17.11 2.06 1.18
C GLY A 146 -15.81 2.46 1.89
N PHE A 147 -15.92 3.30 2.92
CA PHE A 147 -14.75 3.79 3.67
C PHE A 147 -14.37 2.94 4.89
N GLN A 148 -14.80 1.68 4.95
CA GLN A 148 -14.58 0.83 6.12
C GLN A 148 -13.10 0.49 6.33
N GLU A 149 -12.30 0.43 5.26
CA GLU A 149 -10.85 0.26 5.36
C GLU A 149 -10.21 1.40 6.17
N GLN A 150 -10.39 2.65 5.75
CA GLN A 150 -9.89 3.83 6.49
C GLN A 150 -10.39 3.87 7.93
N SER A 151 -11.60 3.36 8.17
CA SER A 151 -12.25 3.33 9.48
C SER A 151 -11.75 2.21 10.41
N GLY A 152 -10.91 1.29 9.91
CA GLY A 152 -10.22 0.28 10.71
C GLY A 152 -10.45 -1.19 10.31
N VAL A 153 -11.23 -1.48 9.27
CA VAL A 153 -11.48 -2.86 8.82
C VAL A 153 -10.34 -3.33 7.91
N TYR A 154 -9.19 -3.62 8.52
CA TYR A 154 -8.02 -4.22 7.89
C TYR A 154 -7.19 -5.03 8.89
N GLY A 155 -6.35 -5.94 8.41
CA GLY A 155 -5.41 -6.68 9.26
C GLY A 155 -4.33 -7.41 8.46
N PRO A 156 -3.25 -7.85 9.13
CA PRO A 156 -2.15 -8.52 8.46
C PRO A 156 -2.42 -10.01 8.24
N LEU A 157 -1.91 -10.55 7.13
CA LEU A 157 -2.02 -11.96 6.76
C LEU A 157 -0.63 -12.53 6.44
N VAL A 158 -0.21 -13.56 7.16
CA VAL A 158 1.01 -14.30 6.87
C VAL A 158 0.65 -15.71 6.44
N ILE A 159 1.29 -16.20 5.38
CA ILE A 159 1.11 -17.57 4.93
C ILE A 159 2.45 -18.30 5.00
N ASP A 160 2.54 -19.27 5.91
CA ASP A 160 3.73 -20.09 6.08
C ASP A 160 3.96 -20.96 4.85
N ALA A 161 5.20 -20.92 4.34
CA ALA A 161 5.63 -21.73 3.21
C ALA A 161 5.59 -23.21 3.55
N LYS A 162 5.19 -24.02 2.56
CA LYS A 162 5.24 -25.48 2.71
C LYS A 162 6.69 -25.98 2.72
N GLU A 163 7.51 -25.41 1.86
CA GLU A 163 8.94 -25.70 1.73
C GLU A 163 9.78 -24.64 2.45
N PRO A 164 11.01 -24.96 2.89
CA PRO A 164 11.89 -23.98 3.52
C PRO A 164 12.13 -22.74 2.65
N GLU A 165 12.09 -21.58 3.28
CA GLU A 165 12.34 -20.30 2.62
C GLU A 165 13.82 -20.18 2.18
N PRO A 166 14.14 -19.42 1.11
CA PRO A 166 15.51 -19.34 0.56
C PRO A 166 16.47 -18.47 1.40
N PHE A 167 16.04 -18.04 2.59
CA PHE A 167 16.81 -17.24 3.54
C PHE A 167 16.49 -17.67 4.97
N SER A 168 17.38 -17.34 5.91
CA SER A 168 17.21 -17.65 7.33
C SER A 168 17.06 -16.39 8.18
N TYR A 169 16.35 -16.54 9.30
CA TYR A 169 16.17 -15.53 10.33
C TYR A 169 15.85 -16.24 11.65
N GLU A 170 16.20 -15.61 12.76
CA GLU A 170 15.91 -16.12 14.10
C GLU A 170 14.62 -15.51 14.68
N ARG A 171 14.20 -14.36 14.15
CA ARG A 171 13.00 -13.65 14.61
C ARG A 171 12.22 -13.05 13.45
N GLU A 172 10.90 -13.01 13.60
CA GLU A 172 9.98 -12.33 12.72
C GLU A 172 9.19 -11.27 13.49
N HIS A 173 9.03 -10.09 12.90
CA HIS A 173 8.06 -9.09 13.31
C HIS A 173 7.20 -8.68 12.11
N VAL A 174 5.88 -8.72 12.29
CA VAL A 174 4.93 -8.16 11.33
C VAL A 174 4.74 -6.68 11.64
N VAL A 175 4.89 -5.83 10.62
CA VAL A 175 4.78 -4.38 10.73
C VAL A 175 3.75 -3.90 9.71
N MET A 176 2.55 -3.61 10.21
CA MET A 176 1.49 -3.00 9.43
C MET A 176 1.49 -1.49 9.60
N LEU A 177 1.72 -0.78 8.51
CA LEU A 177 1.58 0.66 8.41
C LEU A 177 0.16 1.00 7.97
N SER A 178 -0.41 2.05 8.55
CA SER A 178 -1.74 2.57 8.22
C SER A 178 -1.82 4.07 8.50
N ASP A 179 -2.84 4.74 7.97
CA ASP A 179 -3.23 6.10 8.33
C ASP A 179 -4.56 6.09 9.09
N TRP A 180 -4.72 7.06 9.98
CA TRP A 180 -5.92 7.25 10.79
C TRP A 180 -6.37 8.69 10.73
N THR A 181 -7.67 8.91 10.57
CA THR A 181 -8.29 10.24 10.72
C THR A 181 -9.36 10.22 11.81
N ASP A 182 -9.44 11.32 12.54
CA ASP A 182 -10.54 11.59 13.46
C ASP A 182 -11.78 12.18 12.76
N GLU A 183 -11.67 12.52 11.48
CA GLU A 183 -12.77 12.96 10.64
C GLU A 183 -13.51 11.75 10.05
N ASP A 184 -14.81 11.89 9.78
CA ASP A 184 -15.56 10.93 8.99
C ASP A 184 -14.96 10.88 7.56
N PRO A 185 -14.49 9.72 7.07
CA PRO A 185 -13.91 9.59 5.73
C PRO A 185 -14.82 10.08 4.59
N ALA A 186 -16.15 9.96 4.75
CA ALA A 186 -17.10 10.50 3.78
C ALA A 186 -17.08 12.04 3.75
N GLN A 187 -16.74 12.70 4.86
CA GLN A 187 -16.53 14.15 4.90
C GLN A 187 -15.18 14.55 4.31
N VAL A 188 -14.13 13.74 4.53
CA VAL A 188 -12.82 13.93 3.88
C VAL A 188 -13.01 13.94 2.37
N MET A 189 -13.66 12.91 1.81
CA MET A 189 -13.97 12.86 0.37
C MET A 189 -14.82 14.08 -0.08
N LYS A 190 -15.84 14.48 0.68
CA LYS A 190 -16.66 15.66 0.33
C LYS A 190 -15.86 16.96 0.29
N LYS A 191 -14.84 17.12 1.14
CA LYS A 191 -13.95 18.29 1.12
C LYS A 191 -13.04 18.24 -0.11
N LEU A 192 -12.40 17.09 -0.37
CA LEU A 192 -11.56 16.87 -1.56
C LEU A 192 -12.32 17.18 -2.85
N LYS A 193 -13.57 16.72 -2.99
CA LYS A 193 -14.41 17.04 -4.16
C LYS A 193 -14.79 18.50 -4.34
N LYS A 194 -14.71 19.32 -3.28
CA LYS A 194 -14.99 20.76 -3.33
C LYS A 194 -13.72 21.57 -3.52
N GLN A 195 -12.62 21.08 -2.98
CA GLN A 195 -11.31 21.70 -2.99
C GLN A 195 -10.28 20.59 -2.78
N SER A 196 -9.63 20.16 -3.86
CA SER A 196 -8.70 19.02 -3.83
C SER A 196 -7.49 19.26 -2.95
N ASP A 197 -6.99 20.49 -2.93
CA ASP A 197 -5.82 20.90 -2.14
C ASP A 197 -6.18 21.27 -0.68
N TYR A 198 -7.39 20.95 -0.20
CA TYR A 198 -7.89 21.37 1.12
C TYR A 198 -6.96 20.96 2.26
N TYR A 199 -6.35 19.79 2.16
CA TYR A 199 -5.45 19.27 3.19
C TYR A 199 -3.97 19.56 2.91
N ASN A 200 -3.64 20.27 1.83
CA ASN A 200 -2.28 20.73 1.56
C ASN A 200 -2.00 22.06 2.27
N ASN A 201 -1.45 21.97 3.49
CA ASN A 201 -1.07 23.15 4.28
C ASN A 201 0.30 23.71 3.92
N ASN A 202 1.09 22.98 3.15
CA ASN A 202 2.44 23.38 2.82
C ASN A 202 2.39 24.11 1.46
N LYS A 203 1.79 25.30 1.35
CA LYS A 203 1.78 26.01 0.05
C LYS A 203 3.08 26.80 -0.16
N ARG A 204 3.46 26.99 -1.43
CA ARG A 204 4.61 27.85 -1.77
C ARG A 204 4.38 29.28 -1.30
N THR A 205 5.44 29.95 -0.88
CA THR A 205 5.43 31.31 -0.36
C THR A 205 6.13 32.31 -1.30
N VAL A 206 5.96 33.61 -1.04
CA VAL A 206 6.73 34.66 -1.74
C VAL A 206 8.24 34.50 -1.50
N GLY A 207 8.63 34.01 -0.33
CA GLY A 207 10.03 33.71 -0.02
C GLY A 207 10.61 32.64 -0.95
N ASP A 208 9.85 31.56 -1.17
CA ASP A 208 10.24 30.48 -2.09
C ASP A 208 10.38 30.99 -3.53
N PHE A 209 9.48 31.89 -3.97
CA PHE A 209 9.57 32.49 -5.29
C PHE A 209 10.85 33.34 -5.45
N ILE A 210 11.20 34.17 -4.45
CA ILE A 210 12.43 34.98 -4.48
C ILE A 210 13.67 34.07 -4.53
N HIS A 211 13.64 32.98 -3.77
CA HIS A 211 14.71 31.99 -3.78
C HIS A 211 14.85 31.32 -5.15
N ASP A 212 13.76 30.85 -5.76
CA ASP A 212 13.77 30.29 -7.12
C ASP A 212 14.33 31.28 -8.14
N VAL A 213 13.94 32.57 -8.08
CA VAL A 213 14.48 33.60 -8.97
C VAL A 213 15.99 33.75 -8.79
N SER A 214 16.50 33.61 -7.58
CA SER A 214 17.93 33.69 -7.30
C SER A 214 18.71 32.48 -7.85
N GLU A 215 18.11 31.29 -7.85
CA GLU A 215 18.75 30.05 -8.31
C GLU A 215 18.58 29.79 -9.81
N LYS A 216 17.34 29.91 -10.31
CA LYS A 216 16.94 29.55 -11.68
C LYS A 216 16.81 30.77 -12.60
N GLY A 217 16.78 31.98 -12.05
CA GLY A 217 16.53 33.22 -12.79
C GLY A 217 15.03 33.53 -12.97
N TRP A 218 14.74 34.80 -13.28
CA TRP A 218 13.36 35.32 -13.38
C TRP A 218 12.51 34.63 -14.46
N SER A 219 13.09 34.44 -15.65
CA SER A 219 12.38 33.87 -16.80
C SER A 219 11.90 32.44 -16.54
N ALA A 220 12.83 31.57 -16.10
CA ALA A 220 12.52 30.17 -15.81
C ALA A 220 11.48 30.04 -14.68
N THR A 221 11.68 30.77 -13.58
CA THR A 221 10.77 30.74 -12.42
C THR A 221 9.35 31.20 -12.78
N THR A 222 9.24 32.29 -13.55
CA THR A 222 7.93 32.83 -13.98
C THR A 222 7.25 31.88 -14.96
N SER A 223 8.01 31.28 -15.89
CA SER A 223 7.48 30.29 -16.82
C SER A 223 6.93 29.05 -16.09
N GLU A 224 7.72 28.48 -15.17
CA GLU A 224 7.33 27.32 -14.37
C GLU A 224 6.09 27.61 -13.52
N SER A 225 6.08 28.75 -12.81
CA SER A 225 4.93 29.19 -12.01
C SER A 225 3.67 29.39 -12.86
N THR A 226 3.82 29.91 -14.08
CA THR A 226 2.71 30.09 -15.02
C THR A 226 2.17 28.76 -15.54
N MET A 227 3.02 27.75 -15.75
CA MET A 227 2.59 26.42 -16.17
C MET A 227 1.75 25.75 -15.07
N TRP A 228 2.23 25.73 -13.82
CA TRP A 228 1.47 25.22 -12.68
C TRP A 228 0.12 25.92 -12.52
N ALA A 229 0.11 27.26 -12.60
CA ALA A 229 -1.12 28.04 -12.50
C ALA A 229 -2.12 27.75 -13.64
N LYS A 230 -1.64 27.52 -14.87
CA LYS A 230 -2.50 27.15 -16.02
C LYS A 230 -3.11 25.76 -15.88
N MET A 231 -2.40 24.83 -15.26
CA MET A 231 -2.91 23.48 -14.97
C MET A 231 -3.85 23.46 -13.76
N GLY A 232 -3.91 24.53 -12.97
CA GLY A 232 -4.72 24.56 -11.73
C GLY A 232 -4.16 23.63 -10.65
N MET A 233 -2.84 23.46 -10.62
CA MET A 233 -2.17 22.45 -9.78
C MET A 233 -1.06 23.06 -8.94
N ASP A 234 -0.82 22.47 -7.78
CA ASP A 234 0.23 22.89 -6.86
C ASP A 234 1.38 21.87 -6.89
N PRO A 235 2.64 22.25 -7.23
CA PRO A 235 3.80 21.33 -7.25
C PRO A 235 4.05 20.61 -5.93
N THR A 236 3.37 21.05 -4.89
CA THR A 236 3.58 20.65 -3.53
C THR A 236 2.50 19.68 -3.02
N ASP A 237 1.47 19.43 -3.82
CA ASP A 237 0.33 18.54 -3.56
C ASP A 237 0.68 17.10 -3.92
N LEU A 238 1.43 16.44 -3.02
CA LEU A 238 1.95 15.07 -3.21
C LEU A 238 1.06 13.98 -2.59
N ALA A 239 0.15 14.38 -1.72
CA ALA A 239 -0.77 13.51 -1.02
C ALA A 239 -2.08 14.28 -0.80
N ASP A 240 -3.22 13.68 -1.19
CA ASP A 240 -4.52 14.35 -1.12
C ASP A 240 -4.92 14.68 0.34
N VAL A 241 -4.45 13.86 1.28
CA VAL A 241 -4.69 14.06 2.71
C VAL A 241 -3.36 13.97 3.45
N SER A 242 -3.01 15.06 4.13
CA SER A 242 -1.73 15.20 4.83
C SER A 242 -1.81 14.88 6.32
N GLY A 243 -0.66 14.91 6.99
CA GLY A 243 -0.51 14.80 8.45
C GLY A 243 -1.20 15.91 9.24
N ALA A 244 -1.77 16.91 8.59
CA ALA A 244 -2.70 17.85 9.23
C ALA A 244 -4.01 17.17 9.67
N THR A 245 -4.39 16.08 9.00
CA THR A 245 -5.61 15.31 9.25
C THR A 245 -5.30 13.86 9.63
N TYR A 246 -4.23 13.29 9.07
CA TYR A 246 -3.80 11.94 9.39
C TYR A 246 -2.84 11.86 10.58
N SER A 247 -3.08 10.84 11.39
CA SER A 247 -2.08 10.24 12.27
C SER A 247 -1.62 8.94 11.64
N TYR A 248 -0.30 8.79 11.49
CA TYR A 248 0.28 7.61 10.85
C TYR A 248 0.62 6.55 11.91
N LEU A 249 0.17 5.32 11.69
CA LEU A 249 0.20 4.26 12.69
C LEU A 249 1.16 3.14 12.26
N MET A 250 1.86 2.59 13.25
CA MET A 250 2.61 1.34 13.12
C MET A 250 2.01 0.30 14.07
N ASN A 251 1.48 -0.80 13.52
CA ASN A 251 0.76 -1.82 14.29
C ASN A 251 -0.34 -1.22 15.19
N GLY A 252 -1.10 -0.24 14.66
CA GLY A 252 -2.19 0.44 15.37
C GLY A 252 -1.74 1.47 16.40
N GLN A 253 -0.44 1.70 16.54
CA GLN A 253 0.12 2.65 17.49
C GLN A 253 0.51 3.95 16.81
N ALA A 254 0.05 5.06 17.38
CA ALA A 254 0.49 6.39 17.00
C ALA A 254 1.99 6.59 17.32
N PRO A 255 2.64 7.61 16.73
CA PRO A 255 4.09 7.78 16.84
C PRO A 255 4.59 7.98 18.29
N ASP A 256 3.77 8.58 19.15
CA ASP A 256 4.06 8.77 20.57
C ASP A 256 3.89 7.48 21.39
N MET A 257 2.97 6.59 21.00
CA MET A 257 2.78 5.27 21.60
C MET A 257 3.96 4.33 21.35
N ASN A 258 4.59 4.41 20.17
CA ASN A 258 5.82 3.71 19.80
C ASN A 258 5.77 2.18 19.96
N TRP A 259 5.39 1.49 18.89
CA TRP A 259 5.50 0.04 18.81
C TRP A 259 6.93 -0.43 19.11
N THR A 260 7.09 -1.53 19.86
CA THR A 260 8.41 -2.05 20.26
C THR A 260 8.60 -3.50 19.80
N GLY A 261 9.62 -3.74 18.96
CA GLY A 261 10.08 -5.05 18.53
C GLY A 261 11.35 -5.47 19.26
N LEU A 262 11.25 -6.45 20.17
CA LEU A 262 12.42 -6.96 20.89
C LEU A 262 13.32 -7.81 19.98
N PHE A 263 14.63 -7.78 20.24
CA PHE A 263 15.60 -8.65 19.59
C PHE A 263 16.75 -9.10 20.51
N LYS A 264 17.56 -10.06 20.05
CA LYS A 264 18.88 -10.41 20.58
C LYS A 264 19.96 -9.87 19.67
N ALA A 265 21.00 -9.27 20.24
CA ALA A 265 22.09 -8.68 19.47
C ALA A 265 22.70 -9.69 18.49
N GLY A 266 22.85 -9.30 17.22
CA GLY A 266 23.39 -10.13 16.15
C GLY A 266 22.44 -11.18 15.56
N GLU A 267 21.17 -11.22 16.00
CA GLU A 267 20.18 -12.10 15.35
C GLU A 267 19.64 -11.43 14.07
N ARG A 268 19.40 -12.22 13.03
CA ARG A 268 18.73 -11.80 11.80
C ARG A 268 17.24 -11.75 12.07
N ILE A 269 16.67 -10.59 11.85
CA ILE A 269 15.25 -10.31 12.04
C ILE A 269 14.62 -10.11 10.68
N ARG A 270 13.55 -10.84 10.40
CA ARG A 270 12.64 -10.54 9.30
C ARG A 270 11.60 -9.55 9.75
N LEU A 271 11.54 -8.40 9.09
CA LEU A 271 10.44 -7.46 9.20
C LEU A 271 9.54 -7.66 7.98
N ARG A 272 8.27 -8.00 8.22
CA ARG A 272 7.24 -8.10 7.20
C ARG A 272 6.49 -6.77 7.14
N LEU A 273 6.90 -5.91 6.22
CA LEU A 273 6.34 -4.58 6.02
C LEU A 273 5.08 -4.69 5.17
N ILE A 274 3.97 -4.16 5.66
CA ILE A 274 2.68 -4.11 4.97
C ILE A 274 2.24 -2.65 5.00
N ASN A 275 1.95 -2.07 3.85
CA ASN A 275 1.26 -0.78 3.79
C ASN A 275 -0.23 -0.99 3.53
N GLY A 276 -1.01 -1.02 4.61
CA GLY A 276 -2.47 -1.10 4.55
C GLY A 276 -3.15 0.25 4.86
N SER A 277 -2.48 1.34 4.51
CA SER A 277 -3.03 2.70 4.61
C SER A 277 -4.05 2.93 3.51
N SER A 278 -4.97 3.86 3.70
CA SER A 278 -5.94 4.18 2.66
C SER A 278 -5.42 5.18 1.64
N MET A 279 -4.48 6.07 2.00
CA MET A 279 -3.98 7.12 1.09
C MET A 279 -2.49 7.43 1.25
N THR A 280 -1.75 6.72 2.10
CA THR A 280 -0.39 7.13 2.48
C THR A 280 0.70 6.24 1.89
N TYR A 281 1.60 6.84 1.13
CA TYR A 281 2.91 6.26 0.79
C TYR A 281 3.90 6.52 1.92
N PHE A 282 4.68 5.50 2.29
CA PHE A 282 5.71 5.63 3.33
C PHE A 282 7.12 5.42 2.77
N ASP A 283 8.05 6.25 3.22
CA ASP A 283 9.49 6.04 3.05
C ASP A 283 10.04 5.43 4.35
N VAL A 284 10.40 4.15 4.28
CA VAL A 284 10.79 3.32 5.40
C VAL A 284 12.31 3.23 5.48
N ARG A 285 12.87 3.54 6.66
CA ARG A 285 14.31 3.41 6.95
C ARG A 285 14.55 3.05 8.42
N ILE A 286 15.76 2.54 8.69
CA ILE A 286 16.23 2.27 10.05
C ILE A 286 17.63 2.88 10.20
N PRO A 287 17.77 4.13 10.67
CA PRO A 287 19.08 4.77 10.74
C PRO A 287 20.10 3.95 11.55
N GLY A 288 21.27 3.72 10.95
CA GLY A 288 22.31 2.86 11.50
C GLY A 288 22.17 1.37 11.19
N LEU A 289 21.16 0.95 10.41
CA LEU A 289 20.92 -0.44 10.04
C LEU A 289 20.50 -0.57 8.56
N LYS A 290 21.20 -1.42 7.80
CA LYS A 290 20.82 -1.73 6.42
C LYS A 290 19.64 -2.71 6.41
N MET A 291 18.80 -2.60 5.39
CA MET A 291 17.72 -3.55 5.10
C MET A 291 18.08 -4.40 3.89
N THR A 292 18.00 -5.71 4.02
CA THR A 292 18.12 -6.64 2.88
C THR A 292 16.72 -7.06 2.45
N VAL A 293 16.21 -6.53 1.35
CA VAL A 293 14.91 -6.91 0.77
C VAL A 293 15.02 -8.33 0.23
N VAL A 294 14.12 -9.23 0.65
CA VAL A 294 14.12 -10.66 0.28
C VAL A 294 12.78 -11.13 -0.30
N ALA A 295 11.70 -10.36 -0.12
CA ALA A 295 10.43 -10.60 -0.78
C ALA A 295 9.71 -9.29 -1.10
N SER A 296 8.89 -9.31 -2.16
CA SER A 296 7.93 -8.27 -2.52
C SER A 296 6.60 -8.93 -2.87
N ASP A 297 5.48 -8.38 -2.39
CA ASP A 297 4.13 -8.82 -2.73
C ASP A 297 3.90 -10.33 -2.47
N GLY A 298 4.47 -10.81 -1.37
CA GLY A 298 4.43 -12.22 -0.96
C GLY A 298 5.37 -13.17 -1.72
N LEU A 299 6.15 -12.67 -2.68
CA LEU A 299 7.02 -13.49 -3.54
C LEU A 299 8.49 -13.22 -3.28
N TYR A 300 9.31 -14.27 -3.30
CA TYR A 300 10.76 -14.15 -3.10
C TYR A 300 11.43 -13.40 -4.26
N VAL A 301 12.35 -12.52 -3.91
CA VAL A 301 13.19 -11.77 -4.86
C VAL A 301 14.67 -12.03 -4.60
N GLU A 302 15.51 -11.80 -5.61
CA GLU A 302 16.95 -11.75 -5.41
C GLU A 302 17.29 -10.69 -4.34
N PRO A 303 18.10 -11.02 -3.30
CA PRO A 303 18.31 -10.10 -2.18
C PRO A 303 18.93 -8.76 -2.59
N VAL A 304 18.31 -7.65 -2.15
CA VAL A 304 18.80 -6.29 -2.41
C VAL A 304 19.07 -5.57 -1.09
N VAL A 305 20.31 -5.16 -0.85
CA VAL A 305 20.68 -4.36 0.32
C VAL A 305 20.42 -2.88 0.04
N VAL A 306 19.65 -2.21 0.90
CA VAL A 306 19.25 -0.79 0.80
C VAL A 306 19.30 -0.10 2.16
N ASP A 307 19.30 1.24 2.14
CA ASP A 307 19.13 2.10 3.32
C ASP A 307 17.67 2.48 3.57
N GLU A 308 16.90 2.59 2.49
CA GLU A 308 15.54 3.11 2.49
C GLU A 308 14.75 2.46 1.36
N LEU A 309 13.44 2.32 1.56
CA LEU A 309 12.51 1.93 0.50
C LEU A 309 11.23 2.75 0.62
N ARG A 310 10.65 3.11 -0.52
CA ARG A 310 9.28 3.61 -0.59
C ARG A 310 8.34 2.42 -0.72
N ILE A 311 7.32 2.36 0.13
CA ILE A 311 6.26 1.34 0.06
C ILE A 311 4.95 2.03 -0.33
N ALA A 312 4.43 1.68 -1.50
CA ALA A 312 3.15 2.18 -1.97
C ALA A 312 1.99 1.60 -1.17
N VAL A 313 0.83 2.22 -1.22
CA VAL A 313 -0.39 1.64 -0.65
C VAL A 313 -0.60 0.25 -1.26
N ALA A 314 -0.89 -0.72 -0.40
CA ALA A 314 -1.12 -2.13 -0.74
C ALA A 314 0.09 -2.94 -1.21
N GLU A 315 1.30 -2.40 -1.16
CA GLU A 315 2.52 -3.20 -1.32
C GLU A 315 2.91 -3.90 -0.01
N THR A 316 3.61 -5.03 -0.15
CA THR A 316 4.29 -5.70 0.96
C THR A 316 5.75 -5.93 0.61
N PHE A 317 6.62 -5.79 1.61
CA PHE A 317 8.04 -6.09 1.49
C PHE A 317 8.51 -6.85 2.72
N ASP A 318 9.30 -7.89 2.51
CA ASP A 318 10.03 -8.53 3.60
C ASP A 318 11.49 -8.12 3.55
N VAL A 319 11.99 -7.62 4.67
CA VAL A 319 13.39 -7.22 4.82
C VAL A 319 14.06 -7.97 5.95
N ILE A 320 15.32 -8.33 5.75
CA ILE A 320 16.19 -8.89 6.79
C ILE A 320 17.10 -7.79 7.31
N VAL A 321 17.15 -7.66 8.63
CA VAL A 321 18.03 -6.74 9.35
C VAL A 321 18.79 -7.50 10.43
N GLU A 322 20.02 -7.06 10.74
CA GLU A 322 20.87 -7.70 11.74
C GLU A 322 21.41 -6.65 12.73
N PRO A 323 20.61 -6.27 13.73
CA PRO A 323 20.98 -5.20 14.65
C PRO A 323 22.01 -5.66 15.69
N ALA A 324 22.96 -4.77 16.01
CA ALA A 324 23.82 -4.93 17.16
C ALA A 324 23.06 -4.63 18.46
N GLU A 325 23.71 -4.77 19.62
CA GLU A 325 23.11 -4.38 20.90
C GLU A 325 22.73 -2.88 20.89
N GLY A 326 21.52 -2.56 21.34
CA GLY A 326 21.03 -1.18 21.44
C GLY A 326 19.56 -1.05 21.04
N ALA A 327 19.21 0.13 20.52
CA ALA A 327 17.91 0.41 19.97
C ALA A 327 18.05 1.13 18.62
N TYR A 328 17.11 0.85 17.72
CA TYR A 328 17.03 1.43 16.39
C TYR A 328 15.58 1.87 16.13
N THR A 329 15.40 3.07 15.57
CA THR A 329 14.06 3.55 15.18
C THR A 329 13.71 2.96 13.82
N LEU A 330 12.68 2.13 13.75
CA LEU A 330 12.00 1.84 12.49
C LEU A 330 11.12 3.03 12.16
N PHE A 331 11.51 3.78 11.13
CA PHE A 331 10.92 5.06 10.79
C PHE A 331 10.23 4.99 9.43
N ALA A 332 8.97 5.41 9.37
CA ALA A 332 8.16 5.41 8.15
C ALA A 332 7.54 6.80 7.99
N GLN A 333 8.18 7.69 7.23
CA GLN A 333 7.66 9.04 6.99
C GLN A 333 6.73 9.06 5.77
N SER A 334 5.73 9.93 5.78
CA SER A 334 4.85 10.12 4.62
C SER A 334 5.63 10.75 3.44
N MET A 335 5.27 10.38 2.21
CA MET A 335 5.91 10.89 0.98
C MET A 335 5.92 12.42 0.92
N ASP A 336 4.85 13.08 1.38
CA ASP A 336 4.67 14.53 1.40
C ASP A 336 5.43 15.25 2.54
N ARG A 337 6.11 14.50 3.42
CA ARG A 337 6.89 14.98 4.58
C ARG A 337 6.07 15.72 5.63
N THR A 338 4.79 15.38 5.78
CA THR A 338 3.92 16.01 6.79
C THR A 338 3.82 15.25 8.11
N GLY A 339 4.31 14.01 8.16
CA GLY A 339 4.49 13.28 9.41
C GLY A 339 5.11 11.91 9.20
N TYR A 340 5.02 11.06 10.22
CA TYR A 340 5.62 9.73 10.20
C TYR A 340 4.90 8.78 11.16
N ALA A 341 5.00 7.49 10.89
CA ALA A 341 4.84 6.41 11.86
C ALA A 341 6.22 5.98 12.37
N ARG A 342 6.30 5.48 13.62
CA ARG A 342 7.54 4.92 14.15
C ARG A 342 7.32 3.74 15.07
N GLY A 343 8.36 2.93 15.17
CA GLY A 343 8.55 1.94 16.22
C GLY A 343 10.02 1.84 16.60
N THR A 344 10.29 1.10 17.66
CA THR A 344 11.63 0.85 18.18
C THR A 344 11.94 -0.64 18.09
N LEU A 345 12.99 -0.99 17.36
CA LEU A 345 13.65 -2.28 17.50
C LEU A 345 14.66 -2.17 18.64
N THR A 346 14.62 -3.05 19.64
CA THR A 346 15.56 -2.95 20.76
C THR A 346 15.97 -4.30 21.37
N SER A 347 17.23 -4.38 21.81
CA SER A 347 17.73 -5.51 22.59
C SER A 347 17.27 -5.50 24.06
N GLN A 348 16.71 -4.39 24.55
CA GLN A 348 16.35 -4.20 25.95
C GLN A 348 14.95 -3.56 26.09
N PRO A 349 14.01 -4.15 26.84
CA PRO A 349 12.69 -3.56 27.05
C PRO A 349 12.76 -2.11 27.56
N GLY A 350 12.03 -1.21 26.91
CA GLY A 350 11.93 0.20 27.28
C GLY A 350 13.05 1.10 26.77
N LEU A 351 14.13 0.55 26.20
CA LEU A 351 15.17 1.35 25.55
C LEU A 351 14.65 1.86 24.20
N GLN A 352 14.67 3.18 24.00
CA GLN A 352 14.24 3.83 22.76
C GLN A 352 15.42 4.48 22.03
N ALA A 353 15.34 4.49 20.70
CA ALA A 353 16.27 5.22 19.85
C ALA A 353 15.78 6.64 19.56
N ILE A 354 16.69 7.49 19.11
CA ILE A 354 16.37 8.85 18.67
C ILE A 354 15.44 8.75 17.46
N VAL A 355 14.38 9.56 17.46
CA VAL A 355 13.51 9.73 16.30
C VAL A 355 14.23 10.62 15.29
N PRO A 356 14.46 10.15 14.05
CA PRO A 356 15.08 10.95 13.00
C PRO A 356 14.21 12.17 12.68
N PRO A 357 14.82 13.31 12.26
CA PRO A 357 14.03 14.39 11.67
C PRO A 357 13.39 13.92 10.36
N LEU A 358 12.28 14.57 10.00
CA LEU A 358 11.71 14.47 8.66
C LEU A 358 12.71 15.02 7.64
N ASP A 359 12.75 14.38 6.47
CA ASP A 359 13.54 14.91 5.35
C ASP A 359 12.93 16.22 4.82
N PRO A 360 13.72 17.04 4.10
CA PRO A 360 13.22 18.22 3.42
C PRO A 360 12.06 17.89 2.50
N ARG A 361 11.12 18.83 2.42
CA ARG A 361 9.94 18.68 1.61
C ARG A 361 10.30 18.68 0.11
N PRO A 362 9.84 17.68 -0.66
CA PRO A 362 10.08 17.67 -2.09
C PRO A 362 9.03 18.48 -2.87
N LEU A 363 9.37 18.80 -4.12
CA LEU A 363 8.53 19.53 -5.08
C LEU A 363 8.45 18.74 -6.38
N LEU A 364 7.26 18.61 -6.96
CA LEU A 364 7.10 18.10 -8.32
C LEU A 364 7.70 19.11 -9.30
N SER A 365 8.45 18.58 -10.26
CA SER A 365 8.87 19.32 -11.45
C SER A 365 7.95 19.02 -12.63
N MET A 366 7.98 19.87 -13.65
CA MET A 366 7.30 19.60 -14.93
C MET A 366 7.75 18.27 -15.56
N ASN A 367 9.03 17.93 -15.42
CA ASN A 367 9.58 16.66 -15.89
C ASN A 367 9.02 15.46 -15.11
N ASP A 368 8.73 15.62 -13.81
CA ASP A 368 8.14 14.55 -13.01
C ASP A 368 6.76 14.16 -13.54
N ILE A 369 5.97 15.13 -13.97
CA ILE A 369 4.61 14.91 -14.48
C ILE A 369 4.55 14.68 -16.00
N GLY A 370 5.70 14.45 -16.66
CA GLY A 370 5.76 14.17 -18.10
C GLY A 370 5.49 15.39 -18.99
N MET A 371 5.60 16.60 -18.43
CA MET A 371 5.46 17.88 -19.14
C MET A 371 6.85 18.45 -19.41
N VAL A 372 7.62 17.87 -20.34
CA VAL A 372 8.93 18.47 -20.66
C VAL A 372 8.71 19.83 -21.32
N ALA A 373 9.33 20.87 -20.77
CA ALA A 373 9.37 22.18 -21.41
C ALA A 373 10.04 22.00 -22.79
N MET A 374 9.25 22.03 -23.86
CA MET A 374 9.79 22.27 -25.19
C MET A 374 10.54 23.60 -25.12
N ASP A 375 11.86 23.54 -25.15
CA ASP A 375 12.71 24.72 -25.10
C ASP A 375 12.43 25.58 -26.34
N HIS A 376 11.53 26.55 -26.20
CA HIS A 376 11.19 27.50 -27.26
C HIS A 376 12.32 28.53 -27.47
N SER A 377 13.44 28.48 -26.73
CA SER A 377 14.53 29.45 -26.86
C SER A 377 15.34 29.32 -28.16
N ASN A 378 15.13 28.25 -28.95
CA ASN A 378 15.87 28.04 -30.21
C ASN A 378 15.06 28.23 -31.50
N MET A 379 13.83 28.76 -31.46
CA MET A 379 13.15 29.23 -32.67
C MET A 379 13.47 30.71 -32.90
N SER A 380 14.74 31.02 -33.13
CA SER A 380 15.12 32.27 -33.77
C SER A 380 14.66 32.21 -35.23
N HIS A 381 13.60 32.95 -35.56
CA HIS A 381 13.31 33.33 -36.93
C HIS A 381 14.40 34.29 -37.40
N ASP A 382 15.54 33.77 -37.87
CA ASP A 382 16.40 34.47 -38.82
C ASP A 382 17.41 33.54 -39.50
N SER A 383 17.59 33.78 -40.80
CA SER A 383 18.38 33.11 -41.82
C SER A 383 19.86 32.82 -41.48
N MET A 384 20.40 31.67 -41.94
CA MET A 384 21.53 31.49 -42.89
C MET A 384 22.02 30.01 -42.99
N PRO A 385 22.65 29.57 -44.11
CA PRO A 385 22.89 28.16 -44.44
C PRO A 385 24.27 27.63 -44.03
N GLY A 386 24.32 26.32 -43.74
CA GLY A 386 25.52 25.49 -43.87
C GLY A 386 26.33 25.26 -42.60
N ILE A 387 26.01 24.19 -41.86
CA ILE A 387 26.95 23.49 -40.98
C ILE A 387 26.76 21.97 -41.16
N ASP A 388 27.90 21.29 -41.30
CA ASP A 388 28.09 19.88 -41.60
C ASP A 388 27.65 18.95 -40.45
N HIS A 389 26.88 17.90 -40.77
CA HIS A 389 26.34 16.95 -39.81
C HIS A 389 27.28 15.75 -39.65
N GLY A 390 28.26 15.86 -38.75
CA GLY A 390 29.11 14.74 -38.35
C GLY A 390 29.42 14.78 -36.86
N ASN A 391 28.91 13.79 -36.11
CA ASN A 391 29.18 13.49 -34.69
C ASN A 391 28.55 14.40 -33.61
N MET A 392 27.23 14.26 -33.43
CA MET A 392 26.62 14.42 -32.10
C MET A 392 25.95 13.09 -31.70
N PRO A 393 26.13 12.59 -30.47
CA PRO A 393 25.36 11.45 -30.00
C PRO A 393 23.90 11.86 -29.97
N MET A 394 23.06 11.14 -30.71
CA MET A 394 21.60 11.32 -30.70
C MET A 394 21.10 10.95 -29.30
N GLN A 395 20.97 11.92 -28.40
CA GLN A 395 20.03 11.80 -27.29
C GLN A 395 18.66 11.56 -27.94
N ALA A 396 18.08 10.39 -27.70
CA ALA A 396 16.77 10.04 -28.22
C ALA A 396 15.78 11.14 -27.81
N THR A 397 15.16 11.79 -28.78
CA THR A 397 14.02 12.65 -28.51
C THR A 397 12.95 11.79 -27.82
N PRO A 398 12.44 12.20 -26.65
CA PRO A 398 11.38 11.46 -25.98
C PRO A 398 10.21 11.27 -26.96
N ALA A 399 9.74 10.02 -27.10
CA ALA A 399 8.57 9.76 -27.93
C ALA A 399 7.35 10.45 -27.31
N LEU A 400 6.57 11.15 -28.13
CA LEU A 400 5.31 11.76 -27.68
C LEU A 400 4.31 10.67 -27.30
N GLN A 401 3.66 10.84 -26.15
CA GLN A 401 2.60 9.96 -25.70
C GLN A 401 1.33 10.21 -26.54
N SER A 402 0.72 9.14 -27.02
CA SER A 402 -0.62 9.19 -27.64
C SER A 402 -1.69 9.05 -26.57
N HIS A 403 -2.81 9.73 -26.75
CA HIS A 403 -3.96 9.67 -25.85
C HIS A 403 -5.21 9.19 -26.58
N PRO A 404 -6.10 8.42 -25.93
CA PRO A 404 -7.37 8.01 -26.51
C PRO A 404 -8.31 9.22 -26.73
N ASP A 405 -9.19 9.11 -27.72
CA ASP A 405 -10.16 10.17 -28.08
C ASP A 405 -11.07 10.56 -26.91
N SER A 406 -11.33 9.63 -25.97
CA SER A 406 -12.14 9.84 -24.78
C SER A 406 -11.56 10.86 -23.79
N GLU A 407 -10.27 11.20 -23.90
CA GLU A 407 -9.63 12.22 -23.06
C GLU A 407 -9.70 13.62 -23.68
N SER A 408 -9.84 13.72 -25.00
CA SER A 408 -9.80 15.01 -25.69
C SER A 408 -11.01 15.88 -25.34
N GLY A 409 -10.75 17.06 -24.76
CA GLY A 409 -11.80 17.98 -24.32
C GLY A 409 -12.69 17.43 -23.20
N ASN A 410 -12.23 16.39 -22.50
CA ASN A 410 -13.00 15.76 -21.45
C ASN A 410 -12.99 16.63 -20.19
N PRO A 411 -14.15 17.03 -19.64
CA PRO A 411 -14.22 17.89 -18.46
C PRO A 411 -13.77 17.21 -17.17
N LEU A 412 -13.38 15.93 -17.20
CA LEU A 412 -12.85 15.17 -16.07
C LEU A 412 -11.37 14.79 -16.25
N VAL A 413 -10.71 15.36 -17.26
CA VAL A 413 -9.27 15.18 -17.51
C VAL A 413 -8.65 16.57 -17.61
N ASP A 414 -7.81 16.94 -16.64
CA ASP A 414 -7.12 18.25 -16.61
C ASP A 414 -5.62 18.17 -16.91
N MET A 415 -5.07 16.94 -17.01
CA MET A 415 -3.69 16.67 -17.37
C MET A 415 -3.58 15.46 -18.30
N GLN A 416 -2.60 15.55 -19.21
CA GLN A 416 -2.15 14.48 -20.10
C GLN A 416 -0.62 14.55 -20.18
N ALA A 417 0.09 13.46 -19.85
CA ALA A 417 1.55 13.47 -19.92
C ALA A 417 2.01 13.55 -21.38
N VAL A 418 2.79 14.57 -21.74
CA VAL A 418 3.27 14.75 -23.13
C VAL A 418 4.33 13.69 -23.50
N THR A 419 5.15 13.32 -22.52
CA THR A 419 6.18 12.29 -22.63
C THR A 419 6.13 11.41 -21.41
N THR A 420 6.36 10.12 -21.59
CA THR A 420 6.42 9.16 -20.49
C THR A 420 7.70 8.36 -20.49
N SER A 421 8.07 7.84 -19.32
CA SER A 421 9.20 6.92 -19.17
C SER A 421 8.88 5.78 -18.19
N PRO A 422 9.57 4.64 -18.27
CA PRO A 422 9.31 3.51 -17.37
C PRO A 422 9.53 3.83 -15.88
N LYS A 423 10.50 4.70 -15.58
CA LYS A 423 10.90 5.10 -14.22
C LYS A 423 11.06 3.88 -13.30
N LEU A 424 11.75 2.84 -13.80
CA LEU A 424 12.03 1.65 -13.00
C LEU A 424 13.19 1.89 -12.05
N ASP A 425 14.20 2.65 -12.48
CA ASP A 425 15.41 3.03 -11.74
C ASP A 425 15.28 4.35 -10.98
N ASP A 426 14.11 5.01 -11.07
CA ASP A 426 13.83 6.22 -10.32
C ASP A 426 13.36 5.86 -8.90
N PRO A 427 14.07 6.29 -7.84
CA PRO A 427 13.63 6.09 -6.45
C PRO A 427 12.38 6.91 -6.09
N GLY A 428 12.01 7.87 -6.94
CA GLY A 428 10.83 8.71 -6.78
C GLY A 428 11.12 10.04 -6.10
N ILE A 429 10.09 10.90 -6.12
CA ILE A 429 10.17 12.27 -5.59
C ILE A 429 10.56 12.30 -4.11
N GLY A 430 11.51 13.17 -3.77
CA GLY A 430 12.05 13.33 -2.42
C GLY A 430 13.02 12.23 -1.96
N LEU A 431 13.38 11.31 -2.85
CA LEU A 431 14.35 10.24 -2.59
C LEU A 431 15.58 10.29 -3.52
N ARG A 432 15.53 11.11 -4.57
CA ARG A 432 16.67 11.39 -5.44
C ARG A 432 17.74 12.18 -4.68
N ASP A 433 19.00 11.83 -4.90
CA ASP A 433 20.18 12.53 -4.38
C ASP A 433 20.19 12.76 -2.85
N ASN A 434 19.47 11.94 -2.08
CA ASN A 434 19.33 12.09 -0.62
C ASN A 434 20.49 11.45 0.19
N GLY A 435 21.52 10.95 -0.51
CA GLY A 435 22.69 10.31 0.08
C GLY A 435 22.48 8.87 0.59
N ARG A 436 21.31 8.26 0.33
CA ARG A 436 20.97 6.90 0.75
C ARG A 436 20.78 6.00 -0.46
N LYS A 437 21.05 4.70 -0.32
CA LYS A 437 20.66 3.72 -1.34
C LYS A 437 19.18 3.39 -1.18
N VAL A 438 18.36 3.86 -2.09
CA VAL A 438 16.90 3.66 -2.08
C VAL A 438 16.55 2.48 -2.99
N LEU A 439 15.64 1.61 -2.53
CA LEU A 439 15.10 0.54 -3.37
C LEU A 439 14.33 1.11 -4.56
N THR A 440 14.64 0.63 -5.76
CA THR A 440 13.90 0.94 -6.99
C THR A 440 13.29 -0.32 -7.57
N TYR A 441 12.31 -0.19 -8.46
CA TYR A 441 11.79 -1.36 -9.17
C TYR A 441 12.88 -2.01 -10.03
N ALA A 442 13.85 -1.24 -10.56
CA ALA A 442 15.01 -1.74 -11.31
C ALA A 442 15.88 -2.72 -10.50
N ASP A 443 15.91 -2.61 -9.18
CA ASP A 443 16.64 -3.54 -8.31
C ASP A 443 15.92 -4.89 -8.12
N LEU A 444 14.59 -4.91 -8.25
CA LEU A 444 13.79 -6.11 -8.00
C LEU A 444 13.88 -7.12 -9.14
N ARG A 445 14.08 -8.39 -8.76
CA ARG A 445 14.08 -9.56 -9.65
C ARG A 445 13.45 -10.75 -8.93
N SER A 446 12.46 -11.40 -9.53
CA SER A 446 11.92 -12.65 -8.98
C SER A 446 12.98 -13.76 -8.99
N THR A 447 12.97 -14.67 -8.01
CA THR A 447 13.90 -15.81 -7.95
C THR A 447 13.57 -16.94 -8.94
N PHE A 448 12.65 -16.70 -9.87
CA PHE A 448 12.20 -17.62 -10.89
C PHE A 448 12.08 -16.87 -12.22
N GLN A 449 12.16 -17.60 -13.34
CA GLN A 449 11.94 -17.04 -14.68
C GLN A 449 10.46 -16.87 -14.99
N ASP A 450 10.11 -16.20 -16.09
CA ASP A 450 8.72 -16.06 -16.55
C ASP A 450 7.98 -17.42 -16.49
N PRO A 451 7.01 -17.58 -15.58
CA PRO A 451 6.42 -18.89 -15.31
C PRO A 451 5.42 -19.34 -16.38
N ASP A 452 4.94 -18.44 -17.24
CA ASP A 452 4.07 -18.78 -18.37
C ASP A 452 4.88 -18.94 -19.67
N GLY A 453 5.89 -18.08 -19.87
CA GLY A 453 6.85 -18.15 -20.98
C GLY A 453 6.29 -17.90 -22.39
N ARG A 454 4.96 -17.76 -22.57
CA ARG A 454 4.36 -17.36 -23.85
C ARG A 454 4.47 -15.85 -24.05
N GLU A 455 4.61 -15.41 -25.29
CA GLU A 455 4.44 -13.99 -25.61
C GLU A 455 2.96 -13.57 -25.51
N PRO A 456 2.65 -12.35 -25.05
CA PRO A 456 1.28 -11.86 -25.01
C PRO A 456 0.62 -11.81 -26.41
N GLY A 457 -0.63 -12.25 -26.50
CA GLY A 457 -1.40 -12.26 -27.74
C GLY A 457 -1.91 -10.89 -28.18
N ARG A 458 -2.06 -9.96 -27.23
CA ARG A 458 -2.41 -8.55 -27.49
C ARG A 458 -1.97 -7.64 -26.34
N THR A 459 -1.96 -6.35 -26.63
CA THR A 459 -1.72 -5.28 -25.66
C THR A 459 -3.02 -4.53 -25.36
N ILE A 460 -3.22 -4.19 -24.09
CA ILE A 460 -4.27 -3.31 -23.59
C ILE A 460 -3.55 -2.14 -22.95
N GLU A 461 -3.66 -0.96 -23.53
CA GLU A 461 -3.13 0.28 -22.96
C GLU A 461 -4.23 1.02 -22.20
N LEU A 462 -3.92 1.43 -20.99
CA LEU A 462 -4.82 2.16 -20.10
C LEU A 462 -4.11 3.37 -19.51
N HIS A 463 -4.78 4.49 -19.58
CA HIS A 463 -4.33 5.78 -19.09
C HIS A 463 -4.97 6.08 -17.75
N LEU A 464 -4.17 6.22 -16.70
CA LEU A 464 -4.61 6.73 -15.41
C LEU A 464 -4.85 8.22 -15.57
N THR A 465 -6.10 8.63 -15.48
CA THR A 465 -6.56 9.97 -15.79
C THR A 465 -7.27 10.54 -14.57
N GLY A 466 -7.30 11.87 -14.48
CA GLY A 466 -8.03 12.52 -13.42
C GLY A 466 -8.19 14.01 -13.62
N HIS A 467 -8.88 14.62 -12.66
CA HIS A 467 -9.03 16.04 -12.55
C HIS A 467 -8.85 16.43 -11.09
N MET A 468 -7.81 17.21 -10.81
CA MET A 468 -7.46 17.68 -9.48
C MET A 468 -8.60 18.52 -8.91
N GLU A 469 -8.95 19.67 -9.50
CA GLU A 469 -9.96 20.56 -8.90
C GLU A 469 -11.34 19.91 -8.67
N LYS A 470 -11.74 18.97 -9.54
CA LYS A 470 -13.02 18.24 -9.42
C LYS A 470 -12.90 16.95 -8.61
N PHE A 471 -11.68 16.57 -8.27
CA PHE A 471 -11.33 15.32 -7.60
C PHE A 471 -11.99 14.10 -8.26
N ALA A 472 -11.79 13.97 -9.57
CA ALA A 472 -12.32 12.88 -10.37
C ALA A 472 -11.18 12.00 -10.88
N TRP A 473 -11.39 10.69 -10.88
CA TRP A 473 -10.34 9.72 -11.19
C TRP A 473 -10.91 8.61 -12.07
N SER A 474 -10.15 8.17 -13.07
CA SER A 474 -10.61 7.19 -14.06
C SER A 474 -9.47 6.50 -14.79
N PHE A 475 -9.81 5.47 -15.56
CA PHE A 475 -8.97 5.03 -16.68
C PHE A 475 -9.49 5.62 -18.00
N ASN A 476 -8.62 6.03 -18.92
CA ASN A 476 -8.93 6.56 -20.27
C ASN A 476 -9.95 7.73 -20.29
N GLY A 477 -10.07 8.51 -19.20
CA GLY A 477 -11.09 9.54 -19.06
C GLY A 477 -12.54 9.03 -18.92
N VAL A 478 -12.73 7.71 -18.78
CA VAL A 478 -14.06 7.08 -18.72
C VAL A 478 -14.41 6.74 -17.27
N LYS A 479 -15.52 7.33 -16.79
CA LYS A 479 -16.11 7.06 -15.48
C LYS A 479 -16.41 5.57 -15.33
N PHE A 480 -16.22 5.04 -14.13
CA PHE A 480 -16.49 3.62 -13.87
C PHE A 480 -17.92 3.19 -14.23
N SER A 481 -18.93 4.03 -13.96
CA SER A 481 -20.34 3.73 -14.32
C SER A 481 -20.57 3.50 -15.81
N ASP A 482 -19.71 4.06 -16.65
CA ASP A 482 -19.82 4.06 -18.11
C ASP A 482 -18.74 3.15 -18.74
N ALA A 483 -17.85 2.57 -17.93
CA ALA A 483 -16.73 1.76 -18.39
C ALA A 483 -17.17 0.33 -18.67
N GLU A 484 -16.88 -0.15 -19.88
CA GLU A 484 -17.03 -1.56 -20.20
C GLU A 484 -15.98 -2.41 -19.46
N PRO A 485 -16.31 -3.66 -19.08
CA PRO A 485 -15.34 -4.59 -18.52
C PRO A 485 -14.18 -4.86 -19.47
N ILE A 486 -12.98 -4.98 -18.90
CA ILE A 486 -11.81 -5.50 -19.61
C ILE A 486 -12.04 -7.01 -19.78
N ALA A 487 -12.55 -7.41 -20.95
CA ALA A 487 -12.80 -8.80 -21.27
C ALA A 487 -11.49 -9.52 -21.61
N LEU A 488 -11.24 -10.66 -20.94
CA LEU A 488 -10.13 -11.58 -21.17
C LEU A 488 -10.70 -12.98 -21.41
N LYS A 489 -10.05 -13.75 -22.29
CA LYS A 489 -10.39 -15.18 -22.45
C LYS A 489 -9.58 -16.02 -21.48
N TYR A 490 -10.19 -17.06 -20.92
CA TYR A 490 -9.49 -17.99 -20.05
C TYR A 490 -8.29 -18.62 -20.76
N GLY A 491 -7.12 -18.57 -20.11
CA GLY A 491 -5.82 -18.99 -20.66
C GLY A 491 -5.15 -17.99 -21.61
N GLU A 492 -5.81 -16.87 -21.93
CA GLU A 492 -5.20 -15.77 -22.69
C GLU A 492 -4.03 -15.17 -21.89
N ARG A 493 -2.98 -14.77 -22.61
CA ARG A 493 -1.92 -13.93 -22.06
C ARG A 493 -1.96 -12.58 -22.72
N VAL A 494 -2.11 -11.52 -21.93
CA VAL A 494 -2.18 -10.14 -22.41
C VAL A 494 -1.05 -9.32 -21.81
N ARG A 495 -0.69 -8.26 -22.51
CA ARG A 495 0.18 -7.20 -22.00
C ARG A 495 -0.69 -6.03 -21.58
N ILE A 496 -0.57 -5.60 -20.34
CA ILE A 496 -1.16 -4.36 -19.87
C ILE A 496 -0.07 -3.28 -19.90
N VAL A 497 -0.36 -2.16 -20.55
CA VAL A 497 0.45 -0.95 -20.49
C VAL A 497 -0.34 0.07 -19.68
N LEU A 498 0.25 0.56 -18.60
CA LEU A 498 -0.28 1.66 -17.81
C LEU A 498 0.49 2.93 -18.12
N VAL A 499 -0.24 4.02 -18.36
CA VAL A 499 0.29 5.37 -18.57
C VAL A 499 -0.28 6.25 -17.46
N ASN A 500 0.55 6.89 -16.65
CA ASN A 500 0.06 7.82 -15.63
C ASN A 500 0.08 9.26 -16.17
N ASP A 501 -1.09 9.75 -16.56
CA ASP A 501 -1.30 11.09 -17.08
C ASP A 501 -1.46 12.15 -15.98
N THR A 502 -1.49 11.73 -14.72
CA THR A 502 -1.77 12.61 -13.59
C THR A 502 -0.49 13.00 -12.86
N MET A 503 -0.60 14.02 -11.98
CA MET A 503 0.47 14.42 -11.08
C MET A 503 0.59 13.56 -9.81
N MET A 504 -0.30 12.58 -9.61
CA MET A 504 -0.37 11.76 -8.41
C MET A 504 0.23 10.37 -8.64
N ASN A 505 0.79 9.79 -7.58
CA ASN A 505 1.13 8.36 -7.58
C ASN A 505 -0.14 7.51 -7.49
N HIS A 506 -0.19 6.40 -8.23
CA HIS A 506 -1.30 5.45 -8.20
C HIS A 506 -0.80 4.00 -8.06
N PRO A 507 -1.01 3.32 -6.93
CA PRO A 507 -0.76 1.89 -6.82
C PRO A 507 -1.92 1.13 -7.45
N ILE A 508 -1.69 0.50 -8.60
CA ILE A 508 -2.73 -0.22 -9.33
C ILE A 508 -2.72 -1.70 -8.94
N HIS A 509 -3.83 -2.18 -8.40
CA HIS A 509 -4.02 -3.56 -7.95
C HIS A 509 -4.96 -4.31 -8.89
N LEU A 510 -4.56 -5.53 -9.27
CA LEU A 510 -5.38 -6.48 -10.01
C LEU A 510 -5.73 -7.68 -9.10
N HIS A 511 -7.02 -7.91 -8.90
CA HIS A 511 -7.48 -9.06 -8.12
C HIS A 511 -7.34 -10.36 -8.90
N GLY A 512 -7.18 -11.47 -8.17
CA GLY A 512 -7.30 -12.84 -8.69
C GLY A 512 -6.21 -13.33 -9.64
N MET A 513 -5.31 -12.46 -10.09
CA MET A 513 -4.25 -12.75 -11.06
C MET A 513 -2.96 -12.03 -10.69
N TRP A 514 -1.86 -12.45 -11.28
CA TRP A 514 -0.54 -11.82 -11.09
C TRP A 514 -0.21 -10.80 -12.18
N SER A 515 0.53 -9.76 -11.79
CA SER A 515 1.14 -8.78 -12.69
C SER A 515 2.62 -9.08 -12.83
N ASP A 516 3.01 -9.62 -13.99
CA ASP A 516 4.40 -9.94 -14.33
C ASP A 516 5.07 -8.69 -14.94
N LEU A 517 5.66 -7.84 -14.10
CA LEU A 517 6.29 -6.58 -14.52
C LEU A 517 7.40 -6.82 -15.55
N GLU A 518 7.38 -6.03 -16.62
CA GLU A 518 8.40 -6.04 -17.66
C GLU A 518 9.43 -4.93 -17.44
N ASP A 519 10.67 -5.17 -17.88
CA ASP A 519 11.69 -4.13 -18.01
C ASP A 519 11.51 -3.30 -19.31
N GLU A 520 12.42 -2.35 -19.56
CA GLU A 520 12.39 -1.48 -20.74
C GLU A 520 12.57 -2.24 -22.07
N HIS A 521 13.02 -3.50 -22.01
CA HIS A 521 13.20 -4.39 -23.15
C HIS A 521 12.07 -5.43 -23.27
N GLY A 522 10.99 -5.27 -22.48
CA GLY A 522 9.84 -6.16 -22.48
C GLY A 522 10.14 -7.53 -21.86
N GLN A 523 11.23 -7.67 -21.10
CA GLN A 523 11.59 -8.93 -20.44
C GLN A 523 10.95 -9.01 -19.06
N PHE A 524 10.55 -10.22 -18.66
CA PHE A 524 10.04 -10.45 -17.31
C PHE A 524 11.07 -10.05 -16.26
N LYS A 525 10.62 -9.28 -15.27
CA LYS A 525 11.48 -8.71 -14.23
C LYS A 525 11.09 -9.20 -12.85
N VAL A 526 9.88 -8.88 -12.40
CA VAL A 526 9.38 -9.25 -11.07
C VAL A 526 7.88 -9.45 -11.14
N ARG A 527 7.39 -10.50 -10.49
CA ARG A 527 5.96 -10.73 -10.31
C ARG A 527 5.46 -9.98 -9.08
N LYS A 528 4.34 -9.28 -9.22
CA LYS A 528 3.71 -8.47 -8.18
C LYS A 528 2.18 -8.59 -8.24
N HIS A 529 1.49 -8.18 -7.18
CA HIS A 529 0.03 -8.03 -7.19
C HIS A 529 -0.39 -6.55 -7.25
N THR A 530 0.47 -5.62 -6.86
CA THR A 530 0.23 -4.16 -6.91
C THR A 530 1.36 -3.50 -7.69
N ILE A 531 1.04 -2.70 -8.71
CA ILE A 531 2.04 -1.96 -9.51
C ILE A 531 1.92 -0.47 -9.18
N ASP A 532 2.91 0.10 -8.50
CA ASP A 532 2.97 1.56 -8.32
C ASP A 532 3.09 2.26 -9.69
N MET A 533 2.50 3.44 -9.83
CA MET A 533 2.57 4.26 -11.03
C MET A 533 2.92 5.69 -10.63
N PRO A 534 4.20 6.09 -10.65
CA PRO A 534 4.60 7.48 -10.45
C PRO A 534 4.02 8.41 -11.55
N PRO A 535 3.93 9.72 -11.30
CA PRO A 535 3.51 10.70 -12.29
C PRO A 535 4.31 10.60 -13.59
N GLY A 536 3.67 10.83 -14.74
CA GLY A 536 4.32 10.82 -16.06
C GLY A 536 5.05 9.52 -16.40
N SER A 537 4.70 8.40 -15.76
CA SER A 537 5.35 7.11 -16.00
C SER A 537 4.55 6.21 -16.93
N ARG A 538 5.23 5.29 -17.61
CA ARG A 538 4.64 4.24 -18.44
C ARG A 538 5.19 2.88 -18.05
N ARG A 539 4.40 2.04 -17.38
CA ARG A 539 4.83 0.70 -16.96
C ARG A 539 4.06 -0.36 -17.73
N THR A 540 4.73 -1.48 -17.96
CA THR A 540 4.16 -2.59 -18.72
C THR A 540 4.31 -3.88 -17.93
N TYR A 541 3.28 -4.71 -17.93
CA TYR A 541 3.32 -6.02 -17.30
C TYR A 541 2.44 -7.03 -18.05
N ARG A 542 2.75 -8.31 -17.89
CA ARG A 542 1.98 -9.41 -18.50
C ARG A 542 0.98 -9.96 -17.48
N VAL A 543 -0.18 -10.38 -17.97
CA VAL A 543 -1.21 -11.06 -17.18
C VAL A 543 -1.61 -12.33 -17.92
N THR A 544 -1.61 -13.45 -17.19
CA THR A 544 -2.20 -14.70 -17.66
C THR A 544 -3.58 -14.84 -17.00
N ALA A 545 -4.63 -14.90 -17.81
CA ALA A 545 -6.00 -15.01 -17.33
C ALA A 545 -6.34 -16.47 -16.97
N ASP A 546 -5.81 -16.96 -15.85
CA ASP A 546 -5.91 -18.36 -15.43
C ASP A 546 -6.95 -18.62 -14.32
N VAL A 547 -7.78 -17.62 -14.01
CA VAL A 547 -8.91 -17.77 -13.07
C VAL A 547 -10.18 -17.11 -13.62
N LEU A 548 -11.22 -17.91 -13.84
CA LEU A 548 -12.53 -17.46 -14.29
C LEU A 548 -13.20 -16.54 -13.27
N GLY A 549 -13.96 -15.56 -13.75
CA GLY A 549 -14.81 -14.71 -12.92
C GLY A 549 -14.70 -13.22 -13.22
N ARG A 550 -15.24 -12.43 -12.30
CA ARG A 550 -15.24 -10.96 -12.33
C ARG A 550 -14.28 -10.47 -11.25
N TRP A 551 -13.31 -9.67 -11.64
CA TRP A 551 -12.17 -9.26 -10.82
C TRP A 551 -12.07 -7.75 -10.78
N ALA A 552 -11.78 -7.20 -9.60
CA ALA A 552 -11.55 -5.77 -9.47
C ALA A 552 -10.16 -5.41 -10.02
N TYR A 553 -10.07 -4.26 -10.68
CA TYR A 553 -8.83 -3.69 -11.16
C TYR A 553 -8.85 -2.18 -10.93
N HIS A 554 -8.08 -1.69 -9.96
CA HIS A 554 -8.27 -0.34 -9.46
C HIS A 554 -7.02 0.28 -8.82
N CYS A 555 -7.07 1.59 -8.63
CA CYS A 555 -6.12 2.28 -7.77
C CYS A 555 -6.40 1.96 -6.31
N HIS A 556 -5.35 1.66 -5.54
CA HIS A 556 -5.46 1.34 -4.12
C HIS A 556 -5.34 2.58 -3.22
N MET A 557 -5.31 3.78 -3.80
CA MET A 557 -5.66 4.99 -3.06
C MET A 557 -7.18 5.00 -2.90
N LEU A 558 -7.68 4.81 -1.67
CA LEU A 558 -9.09 4.59 -1.35
C LEU A 558 -10.01 5.64 -1.99
N TYR A 559 -9.67 6.93 -1.86
CA TYR A 559 -10.49 7.99 -2.42
C TYR A 559 -10.42 8.05 -3.96
N HIS A 560 -9.33 7.58 -4.59
CA HIS A 560 -9.26 7.49 -6.06
C HIS A 560 -10.13 6.35 -6.58
N MET A 561 -10.12 5.21 -5.87
CA MET A 561 -11.00 4.07 -6.15
C MET A 561 -12.47 4.49 -6.09
N GLU A 562 -12.89 5.06 -4.96
CA GLU A 562 -14.27 5.51 -4.69
C GLU A 562 -14.74 6.59 -5.67
N MET A 563 -13.82 7.36 -6.22
CA MET A 563 -14.10 8.39 -7.21
C MET A 563 -14.02 7.92 -8.66
N GLY A 564 -13.71 6.63 -8.91
CA GLY A 564 -13.92 5.99 -10.20
C GLY A 564 -12.68 5.46 -10.90
N MET A 565 -11.48 5.50 -10.30
CA MET A 565 -10.30 4.81 -10.86
C MET A 565 -10.40 3.31 -10.59
N PHE A 566 -11.41 2.70 -11.20
CA PHE A 566 -11.81 1.32 -11.05
C PHE A 566 -12.24 0.76 -12.42
N ARG A 567 -11.99 -0.54 -12.61
CA ARG A 567 -12.42 -1.36 -13.73
C ARG A 567 -12.84 -2.74 -13.23
N GLU A 568 -13.79 -3.32 -13.94
CA GLU A 568 -14.04 -4.76 -13.90
C GLU A 568 -13.13 -5.43 -14.94
N VAL A 569 -12.36 -6.42 -14.53
CA VAL A 569 -11.75 -7.41 -15.43
C VAL A 569 -12.64 -8.64 -15.43
N ARG A 570 -13.02 -9.12 -16.61
CA ARG A 570 -13.89 -10.29 -16.75
C ARG A 570 -13.19 -11.39 -17.52
N VAL A 571 -13.03 -12.55 -16.90
CA VAL A 571 -12.40 -13.74 -17.49
C VAL A 571 -13.47 -14.77 -17.79
N GLU A 572 -13.67 -15.05 -19.08
CA GLU A 572 -14.70 -15.97 -19.61
C GLU A 572 -14.09 -17.01 -20.57
N GLU A 573 -14.81 -18.11 -20.85
CA GLU A 573 -14.35 -19.22 -21.72
C GLU A 573 -14.25 -18.88 -23.22
#